data_AF-R0LTA1-F1
#
_entry.id   AF-R0LTA1-F1
#
_cell.length_a   1.000
_cell.length_b   1.000
_cell.length_c   1.000
_cell.angle_alpha   90.00
_cell.angle_beta   90.00
_cell.angle_gamma   90.00
#
_symmetry.space_group_name_H-M   'P 1'
#
loop_
_entity.id
_entity.type
_entity.pdbx_description
1 polymer ?
#
loop_
_entity_poly.entity_id
_entity_poly.type
_entity_poly.pdbx_seq_one_letter_code
_entity_poly.pdbx_strand_id
1 'polypeptide(L)'
;ELQHDLERSLPAIASISTSLSHSQAFSPYGFFSPEKRKAISDVRRTFCLFVTFDLLFISLLWIIELNTKDGIEKNLESEIFEYNFKTSFFDIFVLAFFRFFVLLLAYAVVRLRHWWVIAVTTLVSSAFLIVKVILSELLTKGAFGYLLPIVSFVIAWLETWFLDFKVLTQEAEEERWYLAAQAAAARGPLLYPGALSDGQFYSPPESFAGSDNESDEEGLGRKALTAQEKEYVRQGKEAMEVVDQILAQEENWKFEKNNASDFGDVVYTFEIPFHGKTFILKAFLQCSAETVYQEVILQPEKMILWNRTVAACQILQRVEDNTIVSYDVAAGAAGGVVSPRDFVNVRRIERRRDRYISSGMSTTHSLKPPLSKYVRGENGPGGFIVLKCPSNPRVCTFIWILNTDLK
;
A
#
# COMPACT_ATOMS: atom_id res chain seq x y z
N GLU A 1 -60.13 -37.93 17.71
CA GLU A 1 -60.88 -37.56 16.48
C GLU A 1 -60.92 -36.04 16.42
N LEU A 2 -60.35 -35.30 15.48
CA LEU A 2 -59.77 -35.56 14.18
C LEU A 2 -58.47 -34.76 14.10
N GLN A 3 -57.39 -35.43 13.71
CA GLN A 3 -56.14 -34.84 13.26
C GLN A 3 -56.06 -35.21 11.79
N HIS A 4 -56.71 -34.41 10.94
CA HIS A 4 -56.65 -34.53 9.49
C HIS A 4 -57.12 -33.21 8.88
N ASP A 5 -56.42 -32.80 7.82
CA ASP A 5 -56.81 -31.74 6.87
C ASP A 5 -56.15 -30.36 7.03
N LEU A 6 -54.82 -30.34 7.00
CA LEU A 6 -54.13 -29.31 6.20
C LEU A 6 -52.83 -29.83 5.52
N GLU A 7 -52.86 -31.07 5.03
CA GLU A 7 -51.93 -31.57 4.02
C GLU A 7 -52.65 -31.57 2.66
N ARG A 8 -52.51 -30.49 1.89
CA ARG A 8 -52.69 -30.47 0.42
C ARG A 8 -52.43 -29.06 -0.12
N SER A 9 -51.17 -28.77 -0.45
CA SER A 9 -50.76 -27.89 -1.57
C SER A 9 -49.27 -27.57 -1.50
N LEU A 10 -48.42 -28.55 -1.81
CA LEU A 10 -47.05 -28.31 -2.23
C LEU A 10 -46.82 -29.11 -3.50
N PRO A 11 -46.63 -28.49 -4.68
CA PRO A 11 -46.18 -29.22 -5.84
C PRO A 11 -44.71 -29.59 -5.65
N ALA A 12 -44.44 -30.89 -5.76
CA ALA A 12 -43.10 -31.43 -5.90
C ALA A 12 -42.45 -30.88 -7.17
N ILE A 13 -41.34 -30.15 -7.02
CA ILE A 13 -40.36 -29.91 -8.08
C ILE A 13 -39.01 -30.37 -7.52
N ALA A 14 -38.82 -31.69 -7.54
CA ALA A 14 -37.50 -32.23 -7.82
C ALA A 14 -37.14 -31.84 -9.26
N SER A 15 -35.84 -31.67 -9.53
CA SER A 15 -35.21 -31.44 -10.84
C SER A 15 -35.27 -30.02 -11.46
N ILE A 16 -34.73 -29.00 -10.78
CA ILE A 16 -34.05 -27.86 -11.45
C ILE A 16 -32.92 -27.34 -10.56
N SER A 17 -31.77 -28.01 -10.54
CA SER A 17 -30.52 -27.46 -9.96
C SER A 17 -29.28 -28.04 -10.65
N THR A 18 -29.28 -28.06 -11.98
CA THR A 18 -28.11 -28.39 -12.82
C THR A 18 -27.80 -27.29 -13.85
N SER A 19 -28.23 -26.05 -13.61
CA SER A 19 -27.87 -24.93 -14.49
C SER A 19 -27.86 -23.59 -13.75
N LEU A 20 -26.90 -23.42 -12.83
CA LEU A 20 -26.46 -22.08 -12.40
C LEU A 20 -24.97 -22.12 -12.01
N SER A 21 -24.18 -22.81 -12.83
CA SER A 21 -22.75 -22.60 -12.95
C SER A 21 -22.49 -21.35 -13.80
N HIS A 22 -22.82 -20.19 -13.24
CA HIS A 22 -22.25 -18.90 -13.66
C HIS A 22 -22.39 -17.90 -12.50
N SER A 23 -21.93 -18.27 -11.31
CA SER A 23 -21.34 -17.26 -10.43
C SER A 23 -20.12 -16.74 -11.18
N GLN A 24 -20.15 -15.46 -11.54
CA GLN A 24 -18.98 -14.73 -12.03
C GLN A 24 -17.86 -14.92 -10.99
N ALA A 25 -17.03 -15.92 -11.21
CA ALA A 25 -15.70 -15.97 -10.62
C ALA A 25 -15.06 -14.63 -11.02
N PHE A 26 -14.82 -13.77 -10.04
CA PHE A 26 -13.97 -12.61 -10.21
C PHE A 26 -12.63 -13.13 -10.73
N SER A 27 -12.49 -13.08 -12.05
CA SER A 27 -11.28 -13.47 -12.75
C SER A 27 -10.20 -12.49 -12.31
N PRO A 28 -9.06 -12.94 -11.75
CA PRO A 28 -7.96 -12.05 -11.40
C PRO A 28 -7.40 -11.30 -12.63
N TYR A 29 -7.73 -11.79 -13.83
CA TYR A 29 -7.38 -11.16 -15.10
C TYR A 29 -8.13 -9.84 -15.35
N GLY A 30 -9.25 -9.58 -14.68
CA GLY A 30 -10.01 -8.33 -14.84
C GLY A 30 -9.34 -7.10 -14.21
N PHE A 31 -8.45 -7.31 -13.22
CA PHE A 31 -7.75 -6.22 -12.55
C PHE A 31 -6.46 -5.79 -13.26
N PHE A 32 -5.94 -6.62 -14.16
CA PHE A 32 -4.73 -6.37 -14.95
C PHE A 32 -5.05 -6.28 -16.44
N SER A 33 -6.05 -5.48 -16.80
CA SER A 33 -6.13 -5.00 -18.19
C SER A 33 -4.94 -4.06 -18.46
N PRO A 34 -4.08 -4.34 -19.45
CA PRO A 34 -3.05 -3.40 -19.92
C PRO A 34 -3.65 -2.10 -20.49
N GLU A 35 -4.96 -2.08 -20.75
CA GLU A 35 -5.63 -1.07 -21.59
C GLU A 35 -5.93 0.24 -20.86
N LYS A 36 -5.74 0.32 -19.53
CA LYS A 36 -5.86 1.58 -18.77
C LYS A 36 -4.52 2.12 -18.27
N ARG A 37 -3.40 1.84 -18.94
CA ARG A 37 -2.21 2.70 -18.77
C ARG A 37 -2.57 4.09 -19.27
N LYS A 38 -2.80 5.05 -18.35
CA LYS A 38 -2.67 6.47 -18.69
C LYS A 38 -1.38 6.61 -19.49
N ALA A 39 -1.44 7.25 -20.66
CA ALA A 39 -0.29 7.40 -21.54
C ALA A 39 0.91 8.06 -20.81
N ILE A 40 0.67 8.84 -19.76
CA ILE A 40 1.69 9.47 -18.91
C ILE A 40 1.27 9.27 -17.45
N SER A 41 2.19 8.84 -16.58
CA SER A 41 1.96 8.72 -15.13
C SER A 41 1.60 10.08 -14.53
N ASP A 42 0.77 10.12 -13.49
CA ASP A 42 0.38 11.39 -12.86
C ASP A 42 1.59 12.15 -12.33
N VAL A 43 2.62 11.42 -11.88
CA VAL A 43 3.89 11.97 -11.38
C VAL A 43 4.71 12.63 -12.50
N ARG A 44 4.76 12.04 -13.70
CA ARG A 44 5.38 12.66 -14.88
C ARG A 44 4.64 13.89 -15.35
N ARG A 45 3.31 13.94 -15.23
CA ARG A 45 2.52 15.14 -15.54
C ARG A 45 2.89 16.29 -14.61
N THR A 46 3.04 16.01 -13.32
CA THR A 46 3.50 17.02 -12.34
C THR A 46 4.91 17.51 -12.66
N PHE A 47 5.83 16.62 -13.05
CA PHE A 47 7.17 17.02 -13.48
C PHE A 47 7.14 17.91 -14.72
N CYS A 48 6.38 17.56 -15.75
CA CYS A 48 6.26 18.40 -16.96
C CYS A 48 5.68 19.78 -16.64
N LEU A 49 4.70 19.85 -15.73
CA LEU A 49 4.14 21.11 -15.25
C LEU A 49 5.19 21.94 -14.53
N PHE A 50 6.03 21.31 -13.70
CA PHE A 50 7.11 21.99 -12.98
C PHE A 50 8.17 22.55 -13.93
N VAL A 51 8.60 21.79 -14.93
CA VAL A 51 9.54 22.25 -15.97
C VAL A 51 8.93 23.37 -16.83
N THR A 52 7.62 23.32 -17.08
CA THR A 52 6.91 24.43 -17.76
C THR A 52 6.87 25.68 -16.89
N PHE A 53 6.63 25.51 -15.59
CA PHE A 53 6.62 26.61 -14.63
C PHE A 53 7.98 27.29 -14.54
N ASP A 54 9.08 26.53 -14.57
CA ASP A 54 10.43 27.08 -14.65
C ASP A 54 10.60 28.05 -15.84
N LEU A 55 10.29 27.60 -17.06
CA LEU A 55 10.38 28.45 -18.26
C LEU A 55 9.54 29.71 -18.11
N LEU A 56 8.29 29.59 -17.66
CA LEU A 56 7.39 30.73 -17.48
C LEU A 56 7.91 31.70 -16.41
N PHE A 57 8.46 31.18 -15.32
CA PHE A 57 8.96 32.00 -14.22
C PHE A 57 10.23 32.75 -14.60
N ILE A 58 11.19 32.09 -15.28
CA ILE A 58 12.39 32.75 -15.81
C ILE A 58 12.02 33.78 -16.88
N SER A 59 11.06 33.46 -17.75
CA SER A 59 10.54 34.42 -18.75
C SER A 59 9.94 35.65 -18.08
N LEU A 60 9.13 35.46 -17.03
CA LEU A 60 8.52 36.56 -16.27
C LEU A 60 9.57 37.46 -15.64
N LEU A 61 10.58 36.88 -14.97
CA LEU A 61 11.67 37.65 -14.36
C LEU A 61 12.47 38.42 -15.40
N TRP A 62 12.73 37.82 -16.56
CA TRP A 62 13.42 38.47 -17.67
C TRP A 62 12.60 39.63 -18.24
N ILE A 63 11.30 39.45 -18.47
CA ILE A 63 10.40 40.51 -18.95
C ILE A 63 10.29 41.67 -17.94
N ILE A 64 10.27 41.37 -16.63
CA ILE A 64 10.28 42.40 -15.59
C ILE A 64 11.54 43.25 -15.67
N GLU A 65 12.70 42.64 -15.91
CA GLU A 65 13.96 43.37 -16.07
C GLU A 65 14.00 44.22 -17.37
N LEU A 66 13.37 43.73 -18.44
CA LEU A 66 13.18 44.52 -19.66
C LEU A 66 12.28 45.74 -19.45
N ASN A 67 11.40 45.73 -18.44
CA ASN A 67 10.48 46.83 -18.12
C ASN A 67 11.12 47.93 -17.25
N THR A 68 12.41 48.19 -17.45
CA THR A 68 13.12 49.33 -16.86
C THR A 68 12.87 50.62 -17.66
N LYS A 69 13.38 51.75 -17.16
CA LYS A 69 12.94 53.12 -17.53
C LYS A 69 13.07 53.49 -19.02
N ASP A 70 13.90 52.81 -19.79
CA ASP A 70 14.21 53.15 -21.19
C ASP A 70 13.24 52.56 -22.23
N GLY A 71 12.21 51.83 -21.77
CA GLY A 71 11.17 51.25 -22.60
C GLY A 71 11.51 49.84 -23.08
N ILE A 72 10.51 48.96 -23.07
CA ILE A 72 10.68 47.51 -23.31
C ILE A 72 11.28 47.23 -24.70
N GLU A 73 10.89 47.99 -25.73
CA GLU A 73 11.33 47.75 -27.11
C GLU A 73 12.84 47.95 -27.31
N LYS A 74 13.40 49.05 -26.77
CA LYS A 74 14.83 49.34 -26.85
C LYS A 74 15.66 48.36 -26.03
N ASN A 75 15.16 47.99 -24.85
CA ASN A 75 15.81 46.99 -24.00
C ASN A 75 15.81 45.62 -24.69
N LEU A 76 14.70 45.24 -25.33
CA LEU A 76 14.60 44.00 -26.11
C LEU A 76 15.58 44.01 -27.29
N GLU A 77 15.69 45.13 -28.00
CA GLU A 77 16.62 45.28 -29.12
C GLU A 77 18.08 45.08 -28.67
N SER A 78 18.46 45.72 -27.57
CA SER A 78 19.80 45.56 -27.00
C SER A 78 20.08 44.16 -26.43
N GLU A 79 19.08 43.49 -25.86
CA GLU A 79 19.23 42.17 -25.24
C GLU A 79 19.32 41.04 -26.28
N ILE A 80 18.53 41.14 -27.36
CA ILE A 80 18.39 40.10 -28.39
C ILE A 80 19.25 40.39 -29.63
N PHE A 81 19.16 41.58 -30.21
CA PHE A 81 19.84 41.91 -31.47
C PHE A 81 21.28 42.38 -31.24
N GLU A 82 21.54 43.16 -30.20
CA GLU A 82 22.90 43.56 -29.78
C GLU A 82 23.44 42.66 -28.66
N TYR A 83 23.15 41.37 -28.74
CA TYR A 83 23.49 40.41 -27.70
C TYR A 83 24.97 40.46 -27.31
N ASN A 84 25.22 40.68 -26.02
CA ASN A 84 26.55 40.61 -25.42
C ASN A 84 26.53 39.73 -24.17
N PHE A 85 27.39 38.71 -24.15
CA PHE A 85 27.51 37.75 -23.05
C PHE A 85 27.78 38.40 -21.69
N LYS A 86 28.42 39.57 -21.62
CA LYS A 86 28.71 40.23 -20.34
C LYS A 86 27.53 41.00 -19.74
N THR A 87 26.57 41.42 -20.58
CA THR A 87 25.55 42.41 -20.19
C THR A 87 24.11 41.99 -20.41
N SER A 88 23.83 41.07 -21.34
CA SER A 88 22.47 40.60 -21.68
C SER A 88 22.03 39.45 -20.77
N PHE A 89 20.75 39.40 -20.40
CA PHE A 89 20.10 38.30 -19.67
C PHE A 89 19.42 37.27 -20.58
N PHE A 90 19.33 37.57 -21.88
CA PHE A 90 18.67 36.71 -22.87
C PHE A 90 19.19 35.27 -22.88
N ASP A 91 20.48 35.06 -22.64
CA ASP A 91 21.07 33.73 -22.60
C ASP A 91 20.62 32.86 -21.42
N ILE A 92 20.24 33.46 -20.30
CA ILE A 92 19.64 32.73 -19.17
C ILE A 92 18.22 32.28 -19.53
N PHE A 93 17.46 33.10 -20.25
CA PHE A 93 16.17 32.69 -20.80
C PHE A 93 16.34 31.56 -21.83
N VAL A 94 17.29 31.68 -22.75
CA VAL A 94 17.61 30.63 -23.74
C VAL A 94 18.02 29.33 -23.04
N LEU A 95 18.78 29.41 -21.96
CA LEU A 95 19.16 28.24 -21.15
C LEU A 95 17.95 27.55 -20.51
N ALA A 96 17.01 28.32 -19.94
CA ALA A 96 15.76 27.80 -19.40
C ALA A 96 14.90 27.15 -20.50
N PHE A 97 14.82 27.77 -21.67
CA PHE A 97 14.13 27.19 -22.83
C PHE A 97 14.77 25.89 -23.31
N PHE A 98 16.10 25.84 -23.41
CA PHE A 98 16.84 24.64 -23.77
C PHE A 98 16.56 23.50 -22.80
N ARG A 99 16.62 23.78 -21.49
CA ARG A 99 16.30 22.82 -20.44
C ARG A 99 14.85 22.33 -20.54
N PHE A 100 13.89 23.24 -20.70
CA PHE A 100 12.48 22.90 -20.91
C PHE A 100 12.32 21.95 -22.10
N PHE A 101 12.92 22.29 -23.24
CA PHE A 101 12.81 21.49 -24.46
C PHE A 101 13.41 20.09 -24.32
N VAL A 102 14.64 19.99 -23.79
CA VAL A 102 15.33 18.70 -23.62
C VAL A 102 14.61 17.81 -22.62
N LEU A 103 14.17 18.35 -21.48
CA LEU A 103 13.48 17.57 -20.44
C LEU A 103 12.08 17.14 -20.90
N LEU A 104 11.34 18.00 -21.62
CA LEU A 104 10.04 17.64 -22.17
C LEU A 104 10.18 16.55 -23.24
N LEU A 105 11.15 16.68 -24.15
CA LEU A 105 11.42 15.67 -25.17
C LEU A 105 11.80 14.32 -24.52
N ALA A 106 12.74 14.34 -23.57
CA ALA A 106 13.23 13.14 -22.90
C ALA A 106 12.16 12.41 -22.07
N TYR A 107 11.44 13.14 -21.22
CA TYR A 107 10.59 12.53 -20.18
C TYR A 107 9.10 12.50 -20.54
N ALA A 108 8.60 13.43 -21.37
CA ALA A 108 7.20 13.44 -21.83
C ALA A 108 7.01 12.67 -23.15
N VAL A 109 7.90 12.89 -24.13
CA VAL A 109 7.78 12.29 -25.47
C VAL A 109 8.46 10.92 -25.54
N VAL A 110 9.78 10.87 -25.29
CA VAL A 110 10.58 9.64 -25.35
C VAL A 110 10.36 8.75 -24.13
N ARG A 111 9.83 9.31 -23.04
CA ARG A 111 9.48 8.60 -21.79
C ARG A 111 10.67 7.88 -21.14
N LEU A 112 11.85 8.46 -21.22
CA LEU A 112 13.06 7.92 -20.59
C LEU A 112 12.84 7.68 -19.10
N ARG A 113 13.37 6.56 -18.62
CA ARG A 113 13.27 6.13 -17.21
C ARG A 113 14.56 6.38 -16.42
N HIS A 114 15.59 6.85 -17.09
CA HIS A 114 16.91 7.00 -16.49
C HIS A 114 17.17 8.47 -16.12
N TRP A 115 17.87 8.68 -15.02
CA TRP A 115 18.20 9.99 -14.45
C TRP A 115 19.31 10.76 -15.18
N TRP A 116 19.95 10.17 -16.20
CA TRP A 116 21.18 10.75 -16.77
C TRP A 116 20.91 12.05 -17.54
N VAL A 117 19.76 12.15 -18.23
CA VAL A 117 19.43 13.34 -19.01
C VAL A 117 19.34 14.56 -18.09
N ILE A 118 18.62 14.42 -16.96
CA ILE A 118 18.49 15.51 -16.01
C ILE A 118 19.83 15.89 -15.37
N ALA A 119 20.67 14.90 -15.06
CA ALA A 119 22.00 15.15 -14.50
C ALA A 119 22.87 15.96 -15.47
N VAL A 120 22.86 15.59 -16.75
CA VAL A 120 23.61 16.30 -17.79
C VAL A 120 23.07 17.71 -18.00
N THR A 121 21.75 17.88 -18.12
CA THR A 121 21.15 19.20 -18.31
C THR A 121 21.43 20.13 -17.13
N THR A 122 21.31 19.62 -15.89
CA THR A 122 21.57 20.42 -14.68
C THR A 122 23.04 20.76 -14.54
N LEU A 123 23.95 19.85 -14.89
CA LEU A 123 25.39 20.12 -14.89
C LEU A 123 25.76 21.20 -15.90
N VAL A 124 25.27 21.09 -17.14
CA VAL A 124 25.52 22.08 -18.21
C VAL A 124 24.95 23.44 -17.82
N SER A 125 23.72 23.49 -17.33
CA SER A 125 23.10 24.75 -16.88
C SER A 125 23.83 25.37 -15.69
N SER A 126 24.24 24.55 -14.72
CA SER A 126 24.99 25.04 -13.55
C SER A 126 26.34 25.60 -13.95
N ALA A 127 27.09 24.90 -14.81
CA ALA A 127 28.39 25.35 -15.29
C ALA A 127 28.26 26.66 -16.08
N PHE A 128 27.26 26.76 -16.96
CA PHE A 128 26.97 27.98 -17.71
C PHE A 128 26.68 29.17 -16.79
N LEU A 129 25.80 28.99 -15.79
CA LEU A 129 25.43 30.05 -14.86
C LEU A 129 26.61 30.50 -13.99
N ILE A 130 27.47 29.57 -13.55
CA ILE A 130 28.69 29.91 -12.80
C ILE A 130 29.62 30.77 -13.66
N VAL A 131 29.87 30.36 -14.91
CA VAL A 131 30.72 31.11 -15.85
C VAL A 131 30.12 32.49 -16.12
N LYS A 132 28.80 32.56 -16.32
CA LYS A 132 28.07 33.82 -16.52
C LYS A 132 28.26 34.76 -15.33
N VAL A 133 28.03 34.29 -14.11
CA VAL A 133 28.17 35.11 -12.89
C VAL A 133 29.60 35.62 -12.69
N ILE A 134 30.61 34.82 -13.04
CA ILE A 134 32.02 35.20 -12.90
C ILE A 134 32.46 36.24 -13.96
N LEU A 135 32.00 36.09 -15.21
CA LEU A 135 32.48 36.91 -16.33
C LEU A 135 31.62 38.12 -16.65
N SER A 136 30.37 38.16 -16.19
CA SER A 136 29.43 39.23 -16.50
C SER A 136 29.52 40.38 -15.49
N GLU A 137 29.34 41.61 -15.99
CA GLU A 137 29.20 42.83 -15.17
C GLU A 137 27.76 42.99 -14.63
N LEU A 138 26.95 41.93 -14.72
CA LEU A 138 25.54 41.83 -14.32
C LEU A 138 25.27 42.37 -12.91
N LEU A 139 26.24 42.20 -12.00
CA LEU A 139 26.19 42.63 -10.60
C LEU A 139 26.06 44.16 -10.45
N THR A 140 26.43 44.92 -11.47
CA THR A 140 26.38 46.39 -11.46
C THR A 140 25.04 46.96 -11.94
N LYS A 141 24.18 46.15 -12.57
CA LYS A 141 22.90 46.59 -13.17
C LYS A 141 21.71 46.67 -12.21
N GLY A 142 21.83 46.17 -10.97
CA GLY A 142 20.80 46.27 -9.94
C GLY A 142 20.46 44.93 -9.26
N ALA A 143 19.39 44.90 -8.46
CA ALA A 143 19.01 43.72 -7.66
C ALA A 143 18.64 42.49 -8.51
N PHE A 144 18.03 42.70 -9.68
CA PHE A 144 17.66 41.62 -10.61
C PHE A 144 18.87 40.96 -11.27
N GLY A 145 20.02 41.64 -11.34
CA GLY A 145 21.28 41.10 -11.83
C GLY A 145 21.81 39.89 -11.04
N TYR A 146 21.48 39.83 -9.75
CA TYR A 146 21.81 38.70 -8.87
C TYR A 146 20.67 37.69 -8.82
N LEU A 147 19.42 38.19 -8.80
CA LEU A 147 18.25 37.35 -8.60
C LEU A 147 18.05 36.34 -9.72
N LEU A 148 18.20 36.77 -10.98
CA LEU A 148 17.85 35.94 -12.14
C LEU A 148 18.80 34.72 -12.31
N PRO A 149 20.13 34.85 -12.21
CA PRO A 149 21.03 33.69 -12.20
C PRO A 149 20.84 32.78 -10.98
N ILE A 150 20.63 33.33 -9.78
CA ILE A 150 20.44 32.54 -8.54
C ILE A 150 19.16 31.71 -8.63
N VAL A 151 18.05 32.33 -9.02
CA VAL A 151 16.77 31.64 -9.19
C VAL A 151 16.88 30.54 -10.24
N SER A 152 17.48 30.84 -11.40
CA SER A 152 17.69 29.84 -12.46
C SER A 152 18.51 28.64 -11.98
N PHE A 153 19.58 28.89 -11.20
CA PHE A 153 20.39 27.84 -10.57
C PHE A 153 19.57 27.01 -9.57
N VAL A 154 18.87 27.66 -8.64
CA VAL A 154 18.07 26.97 -7.62
C VAL A 154 16.99 26.10 -8.26
N ILE A 155 16.27 26.60 -9.26
CA ILE A 155 15.22 25.82 -9.93
C ILE A 155 15.80 24.60 -10.65
N ALA A 156 17.00 24.68 -11.25
CA ALA A 156 17.66 23.52 -11.87
C ALA A 156 17.94 22.38 -10.88
N TRP A 157 18.36 22.74 -9.68
CA TRP A 157 18.56 21.76 -8.61
C TRP A 157 17.24 21.23 -8.05
N LEU A 158 16.20 22.07 -7.95
CA LEU A 158 14.86 21.63 -7.55
C LEU A 158 14.24 20.66 -8.56
N GLU A 159 14.41 20.89 -9.87
CA GLU A 159 13.96 19.97 -10.92
C GLU A 159 14.64 18.60 -10.79
N THR A 160 15.96 18.61 -10.56
CA THR A 160 16.76 17.39 -10.39
C THR A 160 16.31 16.61 -9.16
N TRP A 161 16.21 17.29 -8.03
CA TRP A 161 15.75 16.70 -6.78
C TRP A 161 14.34 16.13 -6.90
N PHE A 162 13.42 16.87 -7.52
CA PHE A 162 12.03 16.44 -7.69
C PHE A 162 11.92 15.19 -8.58
N LEU A 163 12.65 15.16 -9.71
CA LEU A 163 12.61 14.01 -10.61
C LEU A 163 13.21 12.77 -9.96
N ASP A 164 14.38 12.90 -9.34
CA ASP A 164 15.12 11.77 -8.79
C ASP A 164 14.40 11.17 -7.58
N PHE A 165 14.03 12.00 -6.59
CA PHE A 165 13.43 11.51 -5.35
C PHE A 165 11.93 11.24 -5.40
N LYS A 166 11.20 11.85 -6.33
CA LYS A 166 9.73 11.74 -6.36
C LYS A 166 9.19 11.02 -7.59
N VAL A 167 9.73 11.29 -8.78
CA VAL A 167 9.22 10.69 -10.03
C VAL A 167 9.80 9.30 -10.24
N LEU A 168 11.14 9.17 -10.21
CA LEU A 168 11.81 7.92 -10.55
C LEU A 168 11.67 6.85 -9.46
N THR A 169 11.75 7.25 -8.18
CA THR A 169 11.52 6.35 -7.04
C THR A 169 10.11 5.78 -7.06
N GLN A 170 9.09 6.62 -7.25
CA GLN A 170 7.70 6.20 -7.26
C GLN A 170 7.40 5.28 -8.45
N GLU A 171 7.95 5.56 -9.64
CA GLU A 171 7.80 4.66 -10.80
C GLU A 171 8.54 3.33 -10.62
N ALA A 172 9.72 3.35 -10.01
CA ALA A 172 10.46 2.12 -9.69
C ALA A 172 9.73 1.28 -8.62
N GLU A 173 9.06 1.93 -7.66
CA GLU A 173 8.22 1.27 -6.67
C GLU A 173 6.95 0.67 -7.29
N GLU A 174 6.26 1.41 -8.17
CA GLU A 174 5.10 0.90 -8.92
C GLU A 174 5.48 -0.30 -9.80
N GLU A 175 6.64 -0.28 -10.45
CA GLU A 175 7.13 -1.41 -11.25
C GLU A 175 7.47 -2.63 -10.39
N ARG A 176 8.15 -2.44 -9.25
CA ARG A 176 8.41 -3.53 -8.29
C ARG A 176 7.11 -4.12 -7.76
N TRP A 177 6.12 -3.27 -7.48
CA TRP A 177 4.80 -3.71 -7.07
C TRP A 177 4.12 -4.52 -8.17
N TYR A 178 4.17 -4.06 -9.42
CA TYR A 178 3.62 -4.80 -10.56
C TYR A 178 4.27 -6.17 -10.76
N LEU A 179 5.60 -6.25 -10.65
CA LEU A 179 6.33 -7.51 -10.74
C LEU A 179 6.01 -8.46 -9.57
N ALA A 180 5.90 -7.93 -8.35
CA ALA A 180 5.49 -8.70 -7.18
C ALA A 180 4.05 -9.20 -7.32
N ALA A 181 3.16 -8.36 -7.85
CA ALA A 181 1.78 -8.71 -8.14
C ALA A 181 1.68 -9.81 -9.21
N GLN A 182 2.46 -9.72 -10.28
CA GLN A 182 2.51 -10.75 -11.31
C GLN A 182 3.06 -12.09 -10.76
N ALA A 183 4.09 -12.03 -9.91
CA ALA A 183 4.65 -13.21 -9.25
C ALA A 183 3.65 -13.86 -8.27
N ALA A 184 2.87 -13.06 -7.53
CA ALA A 184 1.82 -13.56 -6.65
C ALA A 184 0.62 -14.12 -7.42
N ALA A 185 0.22 -13.50 -8.53
CA ALA A 185 -0.82 -14.03 -9.41
C ALA A 185 -0.42 -15.35 -10.09
N ALA A 186 0.87 -15.53 -10.39
CA ALA A 186 1.41 -16.78 -10.93
C ALA A 186 1.43 -17.92 -9.89
N ARG A 187 1.46 -17.60 -8.59
CA ARG A 187 1.26 -18.58 -7.51
C ARG A 187 -0.23 -18.86 -7.39
N GLY A 188 -0.68 -19.95 -8.03
CA GLY A 188 -2.06 -20.40 -7.96
C GLY A 188 -2.56 -20.57 -6.52
N PRO A 189 -3.88 -20.42 -6.26
CA PRO A 189 -4.43 -20.62 -4.93
C PRO A 189 -4.09 -22.05 -4.46
N LEU A 190 -3.36 -22.16 -3.35
CA LEU A 190 -3.31 -23.40 -2.59
C LEU A 190 -4.71 -23.58 -2.00
N LEU A 191 -5.55 -24.32 -2.72
CA LEU A 191 -6.83 -24.78 -2.25
C LEU A 191 -6.59 -25.50 -0.93
N TYR A 192 -7.18 -24.95 0.12
CA TYR A 192 -7.37 -25.64 1.38
C TYR A 192 -7.95 -27.04 1.08
N PRO A 193 -7.43 -28.14 1.65
CA PRO A 193 -8.18 -29.39 1.67
C PRO A 193 -9.41 -29.14 2.54
N GLY A 194 -10.52 -28.78 1.92
CA GLY A 194 -11.79 -28.62 2.62
C GLY A 194 -12.24 -29.98 3.15
N ALA A 195 -12.20 -30.17 4.46
CA ALA A 195 -12.97 -31.22 5.10
C ALA A 195 -14.43 -30.77 5.15
N LEU A 196 -15.19 -31.07 4.09
CA LEU A 196 -16.64 -31.25 4.20
C LEU A 196 -16.86 -32.54 4.99
N SER A 197 -16.98 -32.44 6.31
CA SER A 197 -17.53 -33.53 7.11
C SER A 197 -19.06 -33.45 7.02
N ASP A 198 -19.63 -34.06 5.98
CA ASP A 198 -21.05 -34.38 5.98
C ASP A 198 -21.31 -35.36 7.12
N GLY A 199 -22.22 -34.98 8.01
CA GLY A 199 -22.50 -35.70 9.24
C GLY A 199 -23.10 -37.07 8.95
N GLN A 200 -22.32 -38.12 9.22
CA GLN A 200 -22.85 -39.46 9.45
C GLN A 200 -21.94 -40.21 10.45
N PHE A 201 -22.01 -39.80 11.71
CA PHE A 201 -21.39 -40.56 12.80
C PHE A 201 -22.31 -41.72 13.18
N TYR A 202 -21.80 -42.95 13.07
CA TYR A 202 -22.39 -44.14 13.67
C TYR A 202 -21.50 -44.52 14.86
N SER A 203 -22.03 -44.46 16.08
CA SER A 203 -21.32 -44.92 17.26
C SER A 203 -21.30 -46.46 17.28
N PRO A 204 -20.13 -47.12 17.35
CA PRO A 204 -20.09 -48.55 17.66
C PRO A 204 -20.53 -48.77 19.13
N PRO A 205 -21.21 -49.90 19.45
CA PRO A 205 -21.64 -50.18 20.82
C PRO A 205 -20.45 -50.36 21.77
N GLU A 206 -20.68 -49.93 23.01
CA GLU A 206 -19.77 -50.00 24.17
C GLU A 206 -19.03 -51.33 24.31
N SER A 207 -17.72 -51.26 24.53
CA SER A 207 -16.96 -52.32 25.19
C SER A 207 -16.43 -51.78 26.52
N PHE A 208 -17.06 -52.22 27.59
CA PHE A 208 -16.60 -52.13 28.98
C PHE A 208 -15.26 -52.83 29.16
N ALA A 209 -14.27 -52.16 29.76
CA ALA A 209 -13.42 -52.66 30.84
C ALA A 209 -12.34 -51.62 31.15
N GLY A 210 -12.28 -51.18 32.40
CA GLY A 210 -11.39 -50.12 32.86
C GLY A 210 -9.92 -50.52 32.95
N SER A 211 -9.07 -49.50 32.91
CA SER A 211 -7.80 -49.43 33.62
C SER A 211 -7.36 -47.97 33.62
N ASP A 212 -7.13 -47.42 34.81
CA ASP A 212 -6.49 -46.12 35.00
C ASP A 212 -5.14 -46.09 34.27
N ASN A 213 -4.96 -45.12 33.39
CA ASN A 213 -3.65 -44.59 33.04
C ASN A 213 -3.80 -43.21 32.41
N GLU A 214 -3.13 -42.23 33.00
CA GLU A 214 -2.85 -40.96 32.35
C GLU A 214 -1.96 -41.23 31.13
N SER A 215 -2.47 -40.96 29.94
CA SER A 215 -1.65 -40.81 28.75
C SER A 215 -2.41 -40.01 27.70
N ASP A 216 -1.77 -38.94 27.25
CA ASP A 216 -2.17 -38.04 26.17
C ASP A 216 -2.92 -38.75 25.03
N GLU A 217 -4.22 -38.48 24.88
CA GLU A 217 -4.95 -38.82 23.65
C GLU A 217 -4.58 -37.84 22.53
N GLU A 218 -3.41 -38.08 21.92
CA GLU A 218 -3.13 -37.61 20.57
C GLU A 218 -4.09 -38.29 19.59
N GLY A 219 -5.07 -37.52 19.11
CA GLY A 219 -5.97 -37.95 18.04
C GLY A 219 -5.19 -38.42 16.79
N LEU A 220 -5.52 -39.62 16.33
CA LEU A 220 -4.97 -40.30 15.16
C LEU A 220 -4.80 -39.37 13.95
N GLY A 221 -3.54 -39.13 13.57
CA GLY A 221 -3.16 -38.61 12.24
C GLY A 221 -2.40 -37.29 12.22
N ARG A 222 -2.24 -36.56 13.33
CA ARG A 222 -1.43 -35.33 13.38
C ARG A 222 -0.01 -35.64 13.80
N LYS A 223 0.96 -35.30 12.95
CA LYS A 223 2.39 -35.35 13.28
C LYS A 223 2.63 -34.53 14.55
N ALA A 224 3.32 -35.10 15.54
CA ALA A 224 3.64 -34.40 16.79
C ALA A 224 4.34 -33.06 16.48
N LEU A 225 3.82 -31.96 17.02
CA LEU A 225 4.34 -30.62 16.82
C LEU A 225 5.70 -30.44 17.49
N THR A 226 6.63 -29.78 16.80
CA THR A 226 7.91 -29.37 17.38
C THR A 226 7.73 -28.32 18.49
N ALA A 227 8.71 -28.13 19.36
CA ALA A 227 8.67 -27.10 20.41
C ALA A 227 8.45 -25.69 19.83
N GLN A 228 9.08 -25.38 18.69
CA GLN A 228 8.90 -24.11 17.99
C GLN A 228 7.49 -23.93 17.43
N GLU A 229 6.89 -25.00 16.89
CA GLU A 229 5.51 -24.98 16.39
C GLU A 229 4.50 -24.81 17.53
N LYS A 230 4.72 -25.47 18.67
CA LYS A 230 3.92 -25.28 19.89
C LYS A 230 3.98 -23.83 20.37
N GLU A 231 5.16 -23.20 20.29
CA GLU A 231 5.34 -21.79 20.63
C GLU A 231 4.57 -20.86 19.67
N TYR A 232 4.61 -21.10 18.36
CA TYR A 232 3.79 -20.34 17.40
C TYR A 232 2.29 -20.47 17.69
N VAL A 233 1.82 -21.67 18.02
CA VAL A 233 0.42 -21.89 18.40
C VAL A 233 0.07 -21.13 19.69
N ARG A 234 0.96 -21.14 20.70
CA ARG A 234 0.76 -20.38 21.95
C ARG A 234 0.64 -18.89 21.69
N GLN A 235 1.58 -18.30 20.95
CA GLN A 235 1.56 -16.88 20.57
C GLN A 235 0.28 -16.50 19.81
N GLY A 236 -0.16 -17.34 18.86
CA GLY A 236 -1.40 -17.11 18.13
C GLY A 236 -2.65 -17.11 19.03
N LYS A 237 -2.70 -17.99 20.05
CA LYS A 237 -3.79 -18.02 21.05
C LYS A 237 -3.76 -16.80 21.96
N GLU A 238 -2.59 -16.39 22.45
CA GLU A 238 -2.45 -15.20 23.28
C GLU A 238 -2.87 -13.93 22.54
N ALA A 239 -2.51 -13.81 21.25
CA ALA A 239 -2.98 -12.70 20.42
C ALA A 239 -4.51 -12.73 20.26
N MET A 240 -5.10 -13.92 20.13
CA MET A 240 -6.56 -14.08 20.04
C MET A 240 -7.27 -13.61 21.31
N GLU A 241 -6.76 -14.00 22.49
CA GLU A 241 -7.32 -13.61 23.78
C GLU A 241 -7.29 -12.09 23.97
N VAL A 242 -6.18 -11.44 23.62
CA VAL A 242 -6.07 -9.96 23.70
C VAL A 242 -7.02 -9.29 22.71
N VAL A 243 -7.13 -9.79 21.47
CA VAL A 243 -8.11 -9.28 20.49
C VAL A 243 -9.54 -9.40 21.02
N ASP A 244 -9.91 -10.54 21.61
CA ASP A 244 -11.23 -10.74 22.21
C ASP A 244 -11.49 -9.78 23.38
N GLN A 245 -10.49 -9.51 24.22
CA GLN A 245 -10.59 -8.51 25.30
C GLN A 245 -10.82 -7.10 24.76
N ILE A 246 -10.09 -6.68 23.72
CA ILE A 246 -10.27 -5.35 23.10
C ILE A 246 -11.68 -5.22 22.53
N LEU A 247 -12.18 -6.25 21.83
CA LEU A 247 -13.53 -6.26 21.27
C LEU A 247 -14.62 -6.23 22.34
N ALA A 248 -14.39 -6.84 23.50
CA ALA A 248 -15.33 -6.81 24.62
C ALA A 248 -15.42 -5.42 25.29
N GLN A 249 -14.47 -4.53 25.02
CA GLN A 249 -14.37 -3.19 25.62
C GLN A 249 -14.63 -2.07 24.60
N GLU A 250 -15.49 -2.33 23.61
CA GLU A 250 -15.83 -1.36 22.55
C GLU A 250 -16.31 -0.01 23.08
N GLU A 251 -17.07 0.00 24.18
CA GLU A 251 -17.56 1.24 24.83
C GLU A 251 -16.42 2.13 25.37
N ASN A 252 -15.25 1.54 25.65
CA ASN A 252 -14.08 2.23 26.19
C ASN A 252 -13.12 2.73 25.09
N TRP A 253 -13.42 2.47 23.81
CA TRP A 253 -12.58 2.92 22.70
C TRP A 253 -12.65 4.43 22.56
N LYS A 254 -11.48 5.08 22.53
CA LYS A 254 -11.37 6.54 22.40
C LYS A 254 -11.37 6.93 20.94
N PHE A 255 -12.28 7.80 20.52
CA PHE A 255 -12.30 8.31 19.15
C PHE A 255 -11.03 9.10 18.82
N GLU A 256 -10.42 8.86 17.66
CA GLU A 256 -9.27 9.62 17.15
C GLU A 256 -9.63 10.42 15.89
N LYS A 257 -10.20 9.76 14.89
CA LYS A 257 -10.42 10.35 13.57
C LYS A 257 -11.51 9.62 12.79
N ASN A 258 -12.25 10.34 11.96
CA ASN A 258 -13.07 9.77 10.90
C ASN A 258 -12.67 10.37 9.54
N ASN A 259 -13.04 9.70 8.45
CA ASN A 259 -13.03 10.33 7.14
C ASN A 259 -14.35 11.10 6.92
N ALA A 260 -14.27 12.24 6.21
CA ALA A 260 -15.43 13.06 5.87
C ALA A 260 -16.24 12.50 4.67
N SER A 261 -15.89 11.31 4.18
CA SER A 261 -16.62 10.63 3.11
C SER A 261 -17.87 9.93 3.65
N ASP A 262 -18.90 9.81 2.81
CA ASP A 262 -20.23 9.25 3.13
C ASP A 262 -20.24 7.81 3.72
N PHE A 263 -19.09 7.14 3.78
CA PHE A 263 -18.95 5.74 4.25
C PHE A 263 -18.43 5.58 5.68
N GLY A 264 -18.08 6.66 6.38
CA GLY A 264 -17.94 6.67 7.84
C GLY A 264 -16.92 5.70 8.42
N ASP A 265 -15.71 5.62 7.85
CA ASP A 265 -14.62 4.86 8.48
C ASP A 265 -14.15 5.62 9.72
N VAL A 266 -14.07 4.91 10.86
CA VAL A 266 -13.70 5.52 12.14
C VAL A 266 -12.47 4.82 12.71
N VAL A 267 -11.52 5.64 13.15
CA VAL A 267 -10.33 5.21 13.88
C VAL A 267 -10.48 5.58 15.34
N TYR A 268 -10.27 4.58 16.19
CA TYR A 268 -10.25 4.69 17.64
C TYR A 268 -8.87 4.31 18.18
N THR A 269 -8.64 4.59 19.46
CA THR A 269 -7.52 4.08 20.23
C THR A 269 -7.95 3.43 21.53
N PHE A 270 -7.14 2.45 21.94
CA PHE A 270 -7.32 1.72 23.19
C PHE A 270 -5.94 1.44 23.80
N GLU A 271 -5.78 1.68 25.10
CA GLU A 271 -4.52 1.44 25.81
C GLU A 271 -4.52 0.00 26.35
N ILE A 272 -3.64 -0.83 25.81
CA ILE A 272 -3.49 -2.21 26.25
C ILE A 272 -2.35 -2.26 27.29
N PRO A 273 -2.54 -2.94 28.44
CA PRO A 273 -1.45 -3.19 29.37
C PRO A 273 -0.24 -3.81 28.66
N PHE A 274 0.97 -3.33 28.95
CA PHE A 274 2.26 -3.79 28.39
C PHE A 274 2.50 -3.54 26.89
N HIS A 275 1.46 -3.33 26.07
CA HIS A 275 1.59 -3.05 24.63
C HIS A 275 1.33 -1.58 24.26
N GLY A 276 0.73 -0.81 25.18
CA GLY A 276 0.48 0.62 25.02
C GLY A 276 -0.63 0.94 24.02
N LYS A 277 -0.48 2.10 23.37
CA LYS A 277 -1.51 2.67 22.49
C LYS A 277 -1.73 1.78 21.27
N THR A 278 -2.97 1.30 21.13
CA THR A 278 -3.41 0.45 20.02
C THR A 278 -4.45 1.18 19.20
N PHE A 279 -4.30 1.18 17.88
CA PHE A 279 -5.25 1.80 16.97
C PHE A 279 -6.27 0.78 16.49
N ILE A 280 -7.52 1.20 16.32
CA ILE A 280 -8.62 0.35 15.91
C ILE A 280 -9.37 1.04 14.78
N LEU A 281 -9.28 0.51 13.57
CA LEU A 281 -10.13 0.91 12.45
C LEU A 281 -11.44 0.11 12.53
N LYS A 282 -12.58 0.80 12.41
CA LYS A 282 -13.90 0.20 12.22
C LYS A 282 -14.52 0.75 10.95
N ALA A 283 -14.82 -0.13 10.01
CA ALA A 283 -15.34 0.21 8.69
C ALA A 283 -16.59 -0.63 8.37
N PHE A 284 -17.60 0.01 7.78
CA PHE A 284 -18.79 -0.68 7.30
C PHE A 284 -18.65 -0.98 5.81
N LEU A 285 -18.86 -2.24 5.41
CA LEU A 285 -18.65 -2.70 4.05
C LEU A 285 -19.95 -3.20 3.42
N GLN A 286 -20.21 -2.76 2.19
CA GLN A 286 -21.36 -3.20 1.38
C GLN A 286 -21.09 -4.51 0.63
N CYS A 287 -20.58 -5.51 1.36
CA CYS A 287 -20.39 -6.86 0.86
C CYS A 287 -20.57 -7.88 1.98
N SER A 288 -20.65 -9.16 1.62
CA SER A 288 -20.80 -10.23 2.60
C SER A 288 -19.52 -10.42 3.42
N ALA A 289 -19.67 -10.81 4.69
CA ALA A 289 -18.53 -11.11 5.55
C ALA A 289 -17.63 -12.23 4.98
N GLU A 290 -18.19 -13.18 4.25
CA GLU A 290 -17.44 -14.27 3.61
C GLU A 290 -16.49 -13.73 2.53
N THR A 291 -16.91 -12.70 1.78
CA THR A 291 -16.07 -12.05 0.77
C THR A 291 -14.83 -11.43 1.42
N VAL A 292 -15.01 -10.68 2.51
CA VAL A 292 -13.88 -10.05 3.22
C VAL A 292 -12.98 -11.11 3.87
N TYR A 293 -13.56 -12.16 4.43
CA TYR A 293 -12.81 -13.28 4.99
C TYR A 293 -11.90 -13.95 3.94
N GLN A 294 -12.42 -14.19 2.73
CA GLN A 294 -11.65 -14.80 1.64
C GLN A 294 -10.51 -13.89 1.14
N GLU A 295 -10.80 -12.60 0.93
CA GLU A 295 -9.85 -11.66 0.32
C GLU A 295 -8.79 -11.15 1.30
N VAL A 296 -9.14 -10.94 2.58
CA VAL A 296 -8.24 -10.32 3.57
C VAL A 296 -7.57 -11.35 4.48
N ILE A 297 -8.32 -12.37 4.94
CA ILE A 297 -7.83 -13.32 5.95
C ILE A 297 -7.24 -14.58 5.32
N LEU A 298 -7.92 -15.18 4.35
CA LEU A 298 -7.49 -16.47 3.78
C LEU A 298 -6.42 -16.36 2.69
N GLN A 299 -6.35 -15.22 1.98
CA GLN A 299 -5.45 -15.02 0.85
C GLN A 299 -4.46 -13.85 1.07
N PRO A 300 -3.69 -13.83 2.16
CA PRO A 300 -2.83 -12.69 2.50
C PRO A 300 -1.76 -12.41 1.43
N GLU A 301 -1.27 -13.43 0.72
CA GLU A 301 -0.30 -13.24 -0.38
C GLU A 301 -0.91 -12.56 -1.60
N LYS A 302 -2.23 -12.70 -1.84
CA LYS A 302 -2.92 -12.00 -2.94
C LYS A 302 -3.42 -10.62 -2.55
N MET A 303 -3.50 -10.32 -1.25
CA MET A 303 -3.86 -8.98 -0.77
C MET A 303 -2.95 -7.90 -1.35
N ILE A 304 -1.68 -8.21 -1.65
CA ILE A 304 -0.73 -7.27 -2.26
C ILE A 304 -1.18 -6.76 -3.63
N LEU A 305 -2.06 -7.49 -4.35
CA LEU A 305 -2.54 -7.14 -5.69
C LEU A 305 -3.45 -5.92 -5.68
N TRP A 306 -4.09 -5.62 -4.55
CA TRP A 306 -5.04 -4.52 -4.43
C TRP A 306 -4.73 -3.59 -3.26
N ASN A 307 -4.01 -4.06 -2.23
CA ASN A 307 -3.61 -3.26 -1.09
C ASN A 307 -2.23 -2.63 -1.29
N ARG A 308 -2.20 -1.31 -1.56
CA ARG A 308 -0.96 -0.55 -1.77
C ARG A 308 -0.14 -0.30 -0.50
N THR A 309 -0.70 -0.53 0.69
CA THR A 309 0.05 -0.35 1.95
C THR A 309 0.97 -1.53 2.26
N VAL A 310 0.83 -2.65 1.53
CA VAL A 310 1.65 -3.86 1.69
C VAL A 310 2.43 -4.09 0.39
N ALA A 311 3.75 -3.97 0.47
CA ALA A 311 4.66 -4.14 -0.67
C ALA A 311 4.97 -5.63 -0.95
N ALA A 312 4.97 -6.48 0.07
CA ALA A 312 5.14 -7.92 -0.08
C ALA A 312 4.49 -8.69 1.07
N CYS A 313 4.00 -9.89 0.79
CA CYS A 313 3.53 -10.84 1.78
C CYS A 313 3.95 -12.25 1.33
N GLN A 314 4.54 -13.02 2.24
CA GLN A 314 4.98 -14.39 2.00
C GLN A 314 4.61 -15.26 3.20
N ILE A 315 3.92 -16.37 2.96
CA ILE A 315 3.71 -17.38 4.01
C ILE A 315 4.99 -18.21 4.14
N LEU A 316 5.57 -18.24 5.35
CA LEU A 316 6.80 -18.96 5.65
C LEU A 316 6.51 -20.40 6.09
N GLN A 317 5.52 -20.56 6.97
CA GLN A 317 5.16 -21.84 7.56
C GLN A 317 3.67 -21.85 7.91
N ARG A 318 3.03 -23.02 7.76
CA ARG A 318 1.69 -23.28 8.28
C ARG A 318 1.82 -24.33 9.38
N VAL A 319 1.21 -24.06 10.53
CA VAL A 319 1.22 -24.92 11.70
C VAL A 319 -0.22 -25.24 12.02
N GLU A 320 -0.57 -26.54 11.98
CA GLU A 320 -1.97 -26.98 12.00
C GLU A 320 -2.78 -26.32 10.87
N ASP A 321 -4.10 -26.25 11.04
CA ASP A 321 -5.04 -25.71 10.06
C ASP A 321 -5.25 -24.20 10.20
N ASN A 322 -4.88 -23.64 11.35
CA ASN A 322 -5.32 -22.34 11.82
C ASN A 322 -4.19 -21.42 12.26
N THR A 323 -2.93 -21.86 12.31
CA THR A 323 -1.78 -21.00 12.63
C THR A 323 -0.85 -20.85 11.42
N ILE A 324 -0.46 -19.61 11.12
CA ILE A 324 0.38 -19.26 9.97
C ILE A 324 1.49 -18.33 10.43
N VAL A 325 2.73 -18.57 9.99
CA VAL A 325 3.84 -17.63 10.12
C VAL A 325 4.06 -16.94 8.78
N SER A 326 4.00 -15.61 8.76
CA SER A 326 4.15 -14.78 7.55
C SER A 326 5.32 -13.81 7.67
N TYR A 327 5.89 -13.48 6.51
CA TYR A 327 6.78 -12.36 6.32
C TYR A 327 6.06 -11.28 5.52
N ASP A 328 5.96 -10.09 6.08
CA ASP A 328 5.20 -8.97 5.51
C ASP A 328 6.13 -7.77 5.34
N VAL A 329 5.99 -7.02 4.25
CA VAL A 329 6.71 -5.75 4.04
C VAL A 329 5.68 -4.65 3.83
N ALA A 330 5.66 -3.67 4.72
CA ALA A 330 4.83 -2.48 4.58
C ALA A 330 5.49 -1.48 3.62
N ALA A 331 4.69 -0.84 2.77
CA ALA A 331 5.16 0.26 1.92
C ALA A 331 5.53 1.49 2.77
N GLY A 332 6.32 2.41 2.20
CA GLY A 332 6.60 3.70 2.83
C GLY A 332 5.31 4.51 3.00
N ALA A 333 5.19 5.22 4.12
CA ALA A 333 4.00 5.98 4.47
C ALA A 333 4.29 7.48 4.65
N ALA A 334 3.22 8.27 4.84
CA ALA A 334 3.29 9.71 5.07
C ALA A 334 4.10 10.50 4.02
N GLY A 335 3.99 10.12 2.73
CA GLY A 335 4.69 10.80 1.64
C GLY A 335 6.21 10.63 1.66
N GLY A 336 6.70 9.53 2.25
CA GLY A 336 8.14 9.22 2.32
C GLY A 336 8.79 9.55 3.67
N VAL A 337 8.05 10.14 4.61
CA VAL A 337 8.57 10.43 5.97
C VAL A 337 8.78 9.15 6.77
N VAL A 338 7.92 8.14 6.57
CA VAL A 338 8.05 6.83 7.22
C VAL A 338 8.55 5.83 6.18
N SER A 339 9.80 5.38 6.32
CA SER A 339 10.40 4.36 5.46
C SER A 339 9.70 2.99 5.54
N PRO A 340 9.86 2.11 4.53
CA PRO A 340 9.31 0.76 4.56
C PRO A 340 9.84 -0.08 5.74
N ARG A 341 8.98 -0.91 6.34
CA ARG A 341 9.32 -1.87 7.41
C ARG A 341 9.05 -3.30 6.96
N ASP A 342 9.88 -4.23 7.42
CA ASP A 342 9.58 -5.66 7.33
C ASP A 342 9.12 -6.21 8.68
N PHE A 343 8.31 -7.27 8.65
CA PHE A 343 7.72 -7.90 9.82
C PHE A 343 7.74 -9.42 9.64
N VAL A 344 7.92 -10.13 10.75
CA VAL A 344 7.69 -11.58 10.84
C VAL A 344 6.60 -11.77 11.87
N ASN A 345 5.46 -12.31 11.45
CA ASN A 345 4.28 -12.40 12.30
C ASN A 345 3.80 -13.85 12.38
N VAL A 346 3.33 -14.26 13.55
CA VAL A 346 2.46 -15.42 13.68
C VAL A 346 1.02 -14.96 13.72
N ARG A 347 0.14 -15.67 13.04
CA ARG A 347 -1.29 -15.38 12.97
C ARG A 347 -2.10 -16.63 13.25
N ARG A 348 -3.19 -16.48 14.01
CA ARG A 348 -4.18 -17.52 14.25
C ARG A 348 -5.52 -17.11 13.64
N ILE A 349 -6.09 -18.00 12.83
CA ILE A 349 -7.36 -17.80 12.15
C ILE A 349 -8.44 -18.63 12.82
N GLU A 350 -9.55 -17.98 13.18
CA GLU A 350 -10.72 -18.64 13.75
C GLU A 350 -12.00 -18.20 13.03
N ARG A 351 -12.84 -19.20 12.72
CA ARG A 351 -14.19 -19.01 12.18
C ARG A 351 -15.18 -19.24 13.31
N ARG A 352 -15.92 -18.19 13.67
CA ARG A 352 -16.98 -18.24 14.68
C ARG A 352 -18.35 -18.05 14.02
N ARG A 353 -19.41 -18.24 14.80
CA ARG A 353 -20.80 -18.15 14.32
C ARG A 353 -21.10 -16.78 13.73
N ASP A 354 -20.77 -15.72 14.46
CA ASP A 354 -21.07 -14.31 14.17
C ASP A 354 -19.90 -13.54 13.54
N ARG A 355 -18.69 -14.11 13.51
CA ARG A 355 -17.49 -13.40 13.05
C ARG A 355 -16.39 -14.30 12.49
N TYR A 356 -15.49 -13.71 11.72
CA TYR A 356 -14.20 -14.30 11.33
C TYR A 356 -13.07 -13.48 11.96
N ILE A 357 -12.03 -14.14 12.46
CA ILE A 357 -10.93 -13.49 13.16
C ILE A 357 -9.61 -14.02 12.62
N SER A 358 -8.66 -13.12 12.38
CA SER A 358 -7.24 -13.41 12.17
C SER A 358 -6.45 -12.55 13.15
N SER A 359 -6.12 -13.09 14.32
CA SER A 359 -5.27 -12.42 15.30
C SER A 359 -3.81 -12.75 15.05
N GLY A 360 -2.88 -11.93 15.53
CA GLY A 360 -1.46 -12.21 15.43
C GLY A 360 -0.60 -11.24 16.21
N MET A 361 0.69 -11.55 16.27
CA MET A 361 1.73 -10.73 16.87
C MET A 361 3.09 -11.03 16.23
N SER A 362 4.09 -10.22 16.54
CA SER A 362 5.47 -10.42 16.09
C SER A 362 6.02 -11.77 16.58
N THR A 363 6.79 -12.44 15.74
CA THR A 363 7.51 -13.67 16.09
C THR A 363 8.86 -13.72 15.38
N THR A 364 9.64 -14.77 15.63
CA THR A 364 10.91 -15.02 14.95
C THR A 364 10.83 -16.23 14.05
N HIS A 365 11.51 -16.18 12.91
CA HIS A 365 11.60 -17.30 11.98
C HIS A 365 12.96 -17.31 11.29
N SER A 366 13.62 -18.47 11.28
CA SER A 366 15.01 -18.63 10.83
C SER A 366 15.22 -18.24 9.36
N LEU A 367 14.22 -18.44 8.50
CA LEU A 367 14.27 -18.04 7.09
C LEU A 367 14.26 -16.51 6.86
N LYS A 368 13.91 -15.69 7.86
CA LYS A 368 13.78 -14.23 7.74
C LYS A 368 14.42 -13.49 8.93
N PRO A 369 15.75 -13.60 9.13
CA PRO A 369 16.45 -12.77 10.11
C PRO A 369 16.33 -11.28 9.73
N PRO A 370 16.57 -10.34 10.65
CA PRO A 370 16.65 -8.92 10.32
C PRO A 370 17.70 -8.67 9.22
N LEU A 371 17.31 -7.96 8.16
CA LEU A 371 18.17 -7.61 7.03
C LEU A 371 18.42 -6.10 7.03
N SER A 372 19.59 -5.64 6.58
CA SER A 372 19.91 -4.20 6.49
C SER A 372 19.03 -3.41 5.54
N LYS A 373 18.27 -4.10 4.67
CA LYS A 373 17.39 -3.48 3.66
C LYS A 373 16.18 -2.77 4.28
N TYR A 374 15.65 -3.28 5.39
CA TYR A 374 14.44 -2.75 6.02
C TYR A 374 14.65 -2.65 7.53
N VAL A 375 14.00 -1.68 8.16
CA VAL A 375 13.87 -1.67 9.62
C VAL A 375 12.87 -2.77 10.00
N ARG A 376 13.25 -3.64 10.93
CA ARG A 376 12.40 -4.71 11.46
C ARG A 376 11.40 -4.11 12.43
N GLY A 377 10.15 -3.95 11.99
CA GLY A 377 9.06 -3.58 12.87
C GLY A 377 8.55 -4.78 13.67
N GLU A 378 7.90 -4.50 14.79
CA GLU A 378 7.35 -5.51 15.69
C GLU A 378 5.89 -5.19 15.98
N ASN A 379 4.99 -6.07 15.56
CA ASN A 379 3.59 -5.96 15.91
C ASN A 379 3.34 -6.52 17.31
N GLY A 380 2.60 -5.78 18.13
CA GLY A 380 1.96 -6.36 19.30
C GLY A 380 0.71 -7.16 18.91
N PRO A 381 -0.07 -7.61 19.91
CA PRO A 381 -1.34 -8.30 19.67
C PRO A 381 -2.30 -7.43 18.88
N GLY A 382 -2.80 -7.96 17.76
CA GLY A 382 -3.75 -7.28 16.91
C GLY A 382 -4.29 -8.23 15.84
N GLY A 383 -4.99 -7.70 14.84
CA GLY A 383 -5.53 -8.53 13.78
C GLY A 383 -6.71 -7.96 13.03
N PHE A 384 -7.26 -8.80 12.16
CA PHE A 384 -8.43 -8.50 11.34
C PHE A 384 -9.64 -9.27 11.83
N ILE A 385 -10.76 -8.57 11.94
CA ILE A 385 -12.03 -9.13 12.38
C ILE A 385 -13.11 -8.72 11.39
N VAL A 386 -13.93 -9.69 11.00
CA VAL A 386 -15.08 -9.46 10.12
C VAL A 386 -16.33 -9.90 10.87
N LEU A 387 -17.15 -8.94 11.29
CA LEU A 387 -18.42 -9.19 11.95
C LEU A 387 -19.52 -9.38 10.90
N LYS A 388 -20.27 -10.47 11.02
CA LYS A 388 -21.43 -10.76 10.17
C LYS A 388 -22.60 -9.88 10.63
N CYS A 389 -23.33 -9.31 9.68
CA CYS A 389 -24.57 -8.60 9.98
C CYS A 389 -25.74 -9.62 10.05
N PRO A 390 -26.39 -9.82 11.21
CA PRO A 390 -27.47 -10.81 11.34
C PRO A 390 -28.71 -10.46 10.53
N SER A 391 -28.98 -9.16 10.33
CA SER A 391 -30.17 -8.66 9.64
C SER A 391 -29.99 -8.53 8.12
N ASN A 392 -28.76 -8.41 7.63
CA ASN A 392 -28.49 -8.25 6.21
C ASN A 392 -27.16 -8.92 5.79
N PRO A 393 -27.19 -10.08 5.12
CA PRO A 393 -25.96 -10.81 4.76
C PRO A 393 -25.14 -10.13 3.65
N ARG A 394 -25.66 -9.06 3.03
CA ARG A 394 -24.95 -8.27 2.00
C ARG A 394 -24.06 -7.17 2.58
N VAL A 395 -24.03 -7.03 3.90
CA VAL A 395 -23.18 -6.04 4.58
C VAL A 395 -22.43 -6.69 5.74
N CYS A 396 -21.29 -6.13 6.08
CA CYS A 396 -20.50 -6.57 7.23
C CYS A 396 -19.72 -5.40 7.85
N THR A 397 -19.18 -5.64 9.04
CA THR A 397 -18.28 -4.69 9.69
C THR A 397 -16.88 -5.27 9.71
N PHE A 398 -15.92 -4.54 9.15
CA PHE A 398 -14.52 -4.86 9.23
C PHE A 398 -13.88 -4.07 10.38
N ILE A 399 -13.13 -4.76 11.22
CA ILE A 399 -12.36 -4.17 12.30
C ILE A 399 -10.89 -4.58 12.11
N TRP A 400 -10.00 -3.61 12.16
CA TRP A 400 -8.55 -3.84 12.17
C TRP A 400 -7.96 -3.24 13.44
N ILE A 401 -7.43 -4.12 14.30
CA ILE A 401 -6.71 -3.76 15.51
C ILE A 401 -5.22 -3.78 15.18
N LEU A 402 -4.56 -2.63 15.32
CA LEU A 402 -3.15 -2.42 15.00
C LEU A 402 -2.40 -1.89 16.22
N ASN A 403 -1.59 -2.76 16.82
CA ASN A 403 -0.54 -2.39 17.74
C ASN A 403 0.81 -2.66 17.05
N THR A 404 1.63 -1.64 16.85
CA THR A 404 2.89 -1.80 16.12
C THR A 404 3.96 -0.84 16.65
N ASP A 405 5.17 -1.36 16.83
CA ASP A 405 6.39 -0.61 17.06
C ASP A 405 7.20 -0.62 15.76
N LEU A 406 7.31 0.56 15.14
CA LEU A 406 8.03 0.74 13.87
C LEU A 406 9.55 0.85 14.03
N LYS A 407 10.04 0.81 15.28
CA LYS A 407 11.39 1.20 15.72
C LYS A 407 11.77 2.60 15.22
#